data_AF-A0A7L1VHU5-F1
#
_entry.id   AF-A0A7L1VHU5-F1
#
_cell.length_a   1.000
_cell.length_b   1.000
_cell.length_c   1.000
_cell.angle_alpha   90.00
_cell.angle_beta   90.00
_cell.angle_gamma   90.00
#
_symmetry.space_group_name_H-M   'P 1'
#
loop_
_entity.id
_entity.type
_entity.pdbx_description
1 polymer ?
#
loop_
_entity_poly.entity_id
_entity_poly.type
_entity_poly.pdbx_seq_one_letter_code
_entity_poly.pdbx_strand_id
1 'polypeptide(L)'
;EPPQTEDPAQIKGLFAAAIREFESTESESDPSDAAELSTQHGAARSPGETASDLKTGPEDSAFHDTQLQREERPKSTCSSSVVGQVVKTMEHFMKKFAVDLFTVTQAFLKNSGDVEATSYFLQTGQRLDGYPVWSREDDLELQKDDECVRNKLIAKYGAENVAKRIVFRET
;
A
#
# COMPACT_ATOMS: atom_id res chain seq x y z
N GLU A 1 33.75 15.54 34.92
CA GLU A 1 33.39 14.14 34.61
C GLU A 1 33.27 14.03 33.10
N PRO A 2 34.08 13.22 32.40
CA PRO A 2 33.91 13.02 30.97
C PRO A 2 32.82 11.95 30.71
N PRO A 3 32.06 12.04 29.60
CA PRO A 3 31.01 11.09 29.29
C PRO A 3 31.62 9.73 28.96
N GLN A 4 31.04 8.67 29.52
CA GLN A 4 31.47 7.31 29.26
C GLN A 4 31.24 6.97 27.79
N THR A 5 32.33 6.71 27.08
CA THR A 5 32.32 6.09 25.77
C THR A 5 31.80 4.66 25.92
N GLU A 6 30.57 4.42 25.48
CA GLU A 6 30.03 3.07 25.39
C GLU A 6 30.88 2.25 24.41
N ASP A 7 31.35 1.10 24.89
CA ASP A 7 32.24 0.21 24.16
C ASP A 7 31.49 -0.37 22.95
N PRO A 8 32.00 -0.23 21.70
CA PRO A 8 31.39 -0.82 20.52
C PRO A 8 31.20 -2.34 20.61
N ALA A 9 31.95 -3.05 21.48
CA ALA A 9 31.71 -4.46 21.77
C ALA A 9 30.40 -4.70 22.53
N GLN A 10 30.01 -3.77 23.41
CA GLN A 10 28.79 -3.85 24.23
C GLN A 10 27.53 -3.64 23.36
N ILE A 11 27.61 -2.69 22.42
CA ILE A 11 26.55 -2.44 21.43
C ILE A 11 26.35 -3.68 20.53
N LYS A 12 27.45 -4.33 20.11
CA LYS A 12 27.39 -5.54 19.27
C LYS A 12 26.78 -6.74 20.01
N GLY A 13 26.97 -6.82 21.33
CA GLY A 13 26.34 -7.84 22.18
C GLY A 13 24.83 -7.66 22.30
N LEU A 14 24.35 -6.41 22.36
CA LEU A 14 22.92 -6.10 22.50
C LEU A 14 22.10 -6.55 21.27
N PHE A 15 22.62 -6.30 20.07
CA PHE A 15 21.97 -6.77 18.84
C PHE A 15 22.00 -8.30 18.71
N ALA A 16 23.09 -8.94 19.11
CA ALA A 16 23.21 -10.40 19.07
C ALA A 16 22.25 -11.10 20.06
N ALA A 17 21.97 -10.48 21.21
CA ALA A 17 20.99 -10.98 22.18
C ALA A 17 19.55 -10.86 21.63
N ALA A 18 19.21 -9.74 21.00
CA ALA A 18 17.88 -9.52 20.42
C ALA A 18 17.56 -10.48 19.26
N ILE A 19 18.55 -10.82 18.42
CA ILE A 19 18.37 -11.78 17.31
C ILE A 19 18.09 -13.19 17.86
N ARG A 20 18.76 -13.59 18.95
CA ARG A 20 18.60 -14.92 19.57
C ARG A 20 17.20 -15.14 20.16
N GLU A 21 16.60 -14.11 20.76
CA GLU A 21 15.24 -14.22 21.32
C GLU A 21 14.18 -14.41 20.22
N PHE A 22 14.41 -13.85 19.03
CA PHE A 22 13.48 -13.98 17.90
C PHE A 22 13.55 -15.36 17.23
N GLU A 23 14.72 -15.98 17.17
CA GLU A 23 14.90 -17.32 16.57
C GLU A 23 14.47 -18.48 17.49
N SER A 24 14.09 -18.20 18.73
CA SER A 24 13.75 -19.24 19.73
C SER A 24 12.27 -19.64 19.76
N THR A 25 11.43 -19.13 18.85
CA THR A 25 9.98 -19.45 18.80
C THR A 25 9.59 -20.18 17.51
N GLU A 26 10.23 -21.31 17.22
CA GLU A 26 9.75 -22.24 16.19
C GLU A 26 10.11 -23.69 16.53
N SER A 27 9.52 -24.23 17.60
CA SER A 27 9.41 -25.68 17.75
C SER A 27 8.30 -26.04 18.74
N GLU A 28 7.06 -25.98 18.27
CA GLU A 28 5.99 -26.81 18.84
C GLU A 28 5.50 -27.71 17.71
N SER A 29 6.18 -28.84 17.57
CA SER A 29 5.71 -29.98 16.80
C SER A 29 4.79 -30.79 17.70
N ASP A 30 3.53 -30.95 17.31
CA ASP A 30 2.59 -31.82 18.01
C ASP A 30 2.20 -33.00 17.10
N PRO A 31 2.64 -34.24 17.40
CA PRO A 31 2.27 -35.43 16.65
C PRO A 31 1.30 -36.32 17.46
N SER A 32 0.13 -36.61 16.88
CA SER A 32 -0.61 -37.90 16.93
C SER A 32 -2.08 -37.63 16.52
N ASP A 33 -2.68 -38.27 15.52
CA ASP A 33 -2.84 -39.67 15.09
C ASP A 33 -4.20 -40.28 15.51
N ALA A 34 -4.81 -40.91 14.51
CA ALA A 34 -5.87 -41.93 14.49
C ALA A 34 -7.29 -41.61 15.02
N ALA A 35 -8.25 -41.61 14.08
CA ALA A 35 -9.40 -42.51 14.15
C ALA A 35 -10.02 -42.73 12.76
N GLU A 36 -9.73 -43.89 12.20
CA GLU A 36 -10.39 -44.47 11.02
C GLU A 36 -11.58 -45.36 11.47
N LEU A 37 -12.49 -45.60 10.51
CA LEU A 37 -13.47 -46.71 10.37
C LEU A 37 -14.96 -46.54 10.74
N SER A 38 -15.73 -46.64 9.64
CA SER A 38 -16.96 -47.45 9.44
C SER A 38 -18.28 -46.94 10.03
N THR A 39 -19.42 -46.95 9.32
CA THR A 39 -19.96 -48.04 8.50
C THR A 39 -21.20 -47.56 7.70
N GLN A 40 -21.39 -48.07 6.46
CA GLN A 40 -22.66 -48.56 5.85
C GLN A 40 -23.93 -47.68 5.82
N HIS A 41 -24.88 -47.75 4.87
CA HIS A 41 -25.10 -48.44 3.60
C HIS A 41 -26.46 -47.86 3.10
N GLY A 42 -26.66 -47.65 1.80
CA GLY A 42 -27.97 -47.26 1.29
C GLY A 42 -28.02 -47.21 -0.22
N ALA A 43 -28.00 -48.38 -0.84
CA ALA A 43 -28.02 -48.56 -2.29
C ALA A 43 -29.37 -48.18 -2.93
N ALA A 44 -29.33 -47.51 -4.08
CA ALA A 44 -30.33 -47.65 -5.13
C ALA A 44 -29.70 -47.41 -6.52
N ARG A 45 -29.27 -48.54 -7.10
CA ARG A 45 -29.08 -48.93 -8.50
C ARG A 45 -29.13 -47.86 -9.64
N SER A 46 -28.04 -47.89 -10.41
CA SER A 46 -27.86 -47.67 -11.88
C SER A 46 -28.84 -48.52 -12.74
N PRO A 47 -28.90 -48.48 -14.11
CA PRO A 47 -27.91 -47.97 -15.08
C PRO A 47 -28.43 -47.30 -16.37
N GLY A 48 -27.51 -46.65 -17.08
CA GLY A 48 -27.66 -46.25 -18.49
C GLY A 48 -26.30 -45.99 -19.11
N GLU A 49 -25.74 -47.05 -19.72
CA GLU A 49 -24.48 -47.09 -20.45
C GLU A 49 -24.50 -46.23 -21.72
N THR A 50 -23.40 -45.53 -22.01
CA THR A 50 -22.71 -45.68 -23.32
C THR A 50 -21.24 -45.33 -23.14
N ALA A 51 -20.40 -46.28 -23.51
CA ALA A 51 -18.95 -46.19 -23.60
C ALA A 51 -18.49 -45.21 -24.69
N SER A 52 -17.33 -44.60 -24.51
CA SER A 52 -16.39 -44.42 -25.61
C SER A 52 -14.97 -44.29 -25.07
N ASP A 53 -14.15 -45.25 -25.50
CA ASP A 53 -12.76 -45.46 -25.11
C ASP A 53 -11.79 -44.36 -25.57
N LEU A 54 -10.88 -44.02 -24.65
CA LEU A 54 -9.42 -43.88 -24.78
C LEU A 54 -8.82 -43.26 -26.06
N LYS A 55 -8.10 -42.13 -25.90
CA LYS A 55 -6.73 -42.03 -26.45
C LYS A 55 -5.86 -40.92 -25.83
N THR A 56 -4.73 -41.41 -25.30
CA THR A 56 -3.43 -40.84 -24.93
C THR A 56 -2.91 -39.62 -25.73
N GLY A 57 -2.28 -38.66 -25.05
CA GLY A 57 -1.33 -37.70 -25.65
C GLY A 57 -0.91 -36.57 -24.70
N PRO A 58 0.39 -36.21 -24.60
CA PRO A 58 0.98 -35.46 -23.49
C PRO A 58 0.90 -33.93 -23.64
N GLU A 59 1.18 -33.30 -22.51
CA GLU A 59 1.25 -31.88 -22.22
C GLU A 59 2.24 -31.13 -23.11
N ASP A 60 1.81 -30.00 -23.67
CA ASP A 60 2.68 -28.84 -23.89
C ASP A 60 1.79 -27.59 -23.87
N SER A 61 1.30 -27.25 -22.68
CA SER A 61 0.74 -25.93 -22.44
C SER A 61 1.92 -24.97 -22.39
N ALA A 62 2.39 -24.56 -23.57
CA ALA A 62 3.28 -23.43 -23.72
C ALA A 62 2.58 -22.23 -23.07
N PHE A 63 3.02 -21.94 -21.84
CA PHE A 63 2.71 -20.74 -21.12
C PHE A 63 2.87 -19.59 -22.09
N HIS A 64 1.77 -18.92 -22.42
CA HIS A 64 1.86 -17.60 -23.00
C HIS A 64 2.62 -16.78 -21.96
N ASP A 65 3.90 -16.56 -22.27
CA ASP A 65 4.81 -15.63 -21.63
C ASP A 65 4.11 -14.28 -21.68
N THR A 66 3.26 -14.08 -20.67
CA THR A 66 2.67 -12.79 -20.39
C THR A 66 3.86 -12.08 -19.81
N GLN A 67 4.64 -11.50 -20.72
CA GLN A 67 5.65 -10.50 -20.47
C GLN A 67 4.96 -9.52 -19.54
N LEU A 68 5.14 -9.75 -18.23
CA LEU A 68 4.74 -8.85 -17.18
C LEU A 68 5.47 -7.58 -17.57
N GLN A 69 4.70 -6.69 -18.18
CA GLN A 69 5.10 -5.34 -18.49
C GLN A 69 5.53 -4.83 -17.13
N ARG A 70 6.84 -4.86 -16.92
CA ARG A 70 7.49 -4.26 -15.78
C ARG A 70 7.01 -2.84 -15.85
N GLU A 71 5.98 -2.50 -15.06
CA GLU A 71 5.58 -1.13 -14.84
C GLU A 71 6.89 -0.42 -14.53
N GLU A 72 7.30 0.42 -15.46
CA GLU A 72 8.55 1.12 -15.40
C GLU A 72 8.37 2.06 -14.22
N ARG A 73 8.78 1.59 -13.03
CA ARG A 73 8.64 2.34 -11.79
C ARG A 73 9.20 3.74 -12.05
N PRO A 74 8.38 4.79 -12.04
CA PRO A 74 8.86 6.12 -12.34
C PRO A 74 9.99 6.42 -11.36
N LYS A 75 11.19 6.61 -11.90
CA LYS A 75 12.38 6.88 -11.12
C LYS A 75 12.35 8.37 -10.79
N SER A 76 11.47 8.77 -9.86
CA SER A 76 11.37 10.16 -9.42
C SER A 76 12.69 10.54 -8.75
N THR A 77 13.54 11.24 -9.51
CA THR A 77 14.88 11.63 -9.05
C THR A 77 14.74 12.96 -8.32
N CYS A 78 14.35 12.93 -7.04
CA CYS A 78 14.36 14.12 -6.21
C CYS A 78 15.80 14.57 -5.95
N SER A 79 16.16 15.79 -6.32
CA SER A 79 17.47 16.35 -5.99
C SER A 79 17.54 16.76 -4.51
N SER A 80 18.72 16.64 -3.90
CA SER A 80 18.96 17.08 -2.51
C SER A 80 18.58 18.55 -2.26
N SER A 81 18.76 19.40 -3.29
CA SER A 81 18.35 20.81 -3.24
C SER A 81 16.84 20.98 -3.04
N VAL A 82 16.03 20.21 -3.75
CA VAL A 82 14.56 20.24 -3.63
C VAL A 82 14.13 19.76 -2.25
N VAL A 83 14.71 18.67 -1.75
CA VAL A 83 14.42 18.16 -0.40
C VAL A 83 14.73 19.22 0.67
N GLY A 84 15.86 19.92 0.56
CA GLY A 84 16.21 21.01 1.48
C GLY A 84 15.22 22.18 1.46
N GLN A 85 14.63 22.50 0.31
CA GLN A 85 13.55 23.49 0.21
C GLN A 85 12.25 22.99 0.86
N VAL A 86 11.88 21.73 0.64
CA VAL A 86 10.70 21.11 1.25
C VAL A 86 10.79 21.12 2.76
N VAL A 87 11.95 20.77 3.35
CA VAL A 87 12.15 20.81 4.81
C VAL A 87 11.88 22.21 5.36
N LYS A 88 12.44 23.26 4.73
CA LYS A 88 12.20 24.65 5.14
C LYS A 88 10.73 25.04 5.03
N THR A 89 10.04 24.59 3.99
CA THR A 89 8.59 24.81 3.84
C THR A 89 7.80 24.12 4.95
N MET A 90 8.11 22.86 5.27
CA MET A 90 7.46 22.13 6.36
C MET A 90 7.66 22.82 7.71
N GLU A 91 8.90 23.21 8.04
CA GLU A 91 9.22 23.96 9.26
C GLU A 91 8.48 25.30 9.33
N HIS A 92 8.38 26.02 8.21
CA HIS A 92 7.63 27.27 8.13
C HIS A 92 6.15 27.05 8.46
N PHE A 93 5.52 26.02 7.89
CA PHE A 93 4.11 25.70 8.11
C PHE A 93 3.86 25.27 9.56
N MET A 94 4.71 24.41 10.12
CA MET A 94 4.62 23.99 11.53
C MET A 94 4.64 25.20 12.45
N LYS A 95 5.57 26.14 12.22
CA LYS A 95 5.68 27.36 13.02
C LYS A 95 4.51 28.32 12.82
N LYS A 96 4.08 28.54 11.58
CA LYS A 96 3.03 29.51 11.23
C LYS A 96 1.66 29.09 11.78
N PHE A 97 1.33 27.81 11.69
CA PHE A 97 0.02 27.28 12.06
C PHE A 97 0.01 26.57 13.42
N ALA A 98 1.15 26.50 14.11
CA ALA A 98 1.31 25.85 15.41
C ALA A 98 0.83 24.39 15.43
N VAL A 99 1.16 23.64 14.37
CA VAL A 99 0.81 22.22 14.20
C VAL A 99 2.06 21.37 14.02
N ASP A 100 1.94 20.07 14.30
CA ASP A 100 3.04 19.13 14.17
C ASP A 100 3.35 18.77 12.70
N LEU A 101 4.51 18.14 12.49
CA LEU A 101 4.96 17.70 11.17
C LEU A 101 3.97 16.73 10.52
N PHE A 102 3.35 15.86 11.32
CA PHE A 102 2.38 14.87 10.84
C PHE A 102 1.17 15.56 10.19
N THR A 103 0.60 16.55 10.88
CA THR A 103 -0.56 17.32 10.44
C THR A 103 -0.24 18.13 9.19
N VAL A 104 0.92 18.80 9.15
CA VAL A 104 1.36 19.56 7.97
C VAL A 104 1.53 18.63 6.77
N THR A 105 2.25 17.52 6.96
CA THR A 105 2.48 16.54 5.89
C THR A 105 1.16 15.98 5.37
N GLN A 106 0.25 15.61 6.28
CA GLN A 106 -1.07 15.11 5.91
C GLN A 106 -1.87 16.17 5.14
N ALA A 107 -1.82 17.44 5.55
CA ALA A 107 -2.52 18.52 4.85
C ALA A 107 -2.00 18.69 3.42
N PHE A 108 -0.68 18.63 3.20
CA PHE A 108 -0.10 18.63 1.85
C PHE A 108 -0.55 17.41 1.03
N LEU A 109 -0.50 16.21 1.62
CA LEU A 109 -0.94 14.99 0.94
C LEU A 109 -2.42 15.05 0.54
N LYS A 110 -3.28 15.67 1.35
CA LYS A 110 -4.72 15.81 1.09
C LYS A 110 -5.07 16.92 0.10
N ASN A 111 -4.15 17.85 -0.15
CA ASN A 111 -4.27 18.97 -1.09
C ASN A 111 -3.37 18.81 -2.32
N SER A 112 -2.96 17.57 -2.65
CA SER A 112 -2.14 17.28 -3.83
C SER A 112 -0.83 18.09 -3.90
N GLY A 113 -0.21 18.36 -2.75
CA GLY A 113 1.04 19.12 -2.65
C GLY A 113 0.91 20.63 -2.91
N ASP A 114 -0.31 21.15 -3.10
CA ASP A 114 -0.54 22.57 -3.37
C ASP A 114 -0.30 23.41 -2.10
N VAL A 115 0.66 24.33 -2.19
CA VAL A 115 1.11 25.18 -1.07
C VAL A 115 0.03 26.17 -0.64
N GLU A 116 -0.68 26.78 -1.60
CA GLU A 116 -1.67 27.81 -1.32
C GLU A 116 -2.94 27.18 -0.73
N ALA A 117 -3.43 26.10 -1.34
CA ALA A 117 -4.57 25.35 -0.83
C ALA A 117 -4.28 24.78 0.57
N THR A 118 -3.07 24.25 0.81
CA THR A 118 -2.67 23.75 2.14
C THR A 118 -2.60 24.88 3.17
N SER A 119 -2.03 26.03 2.81
CA SER A 119 -1.95 27.19 3.70
C SER A 119 -3.34 27.68 4.11
N TYR A 120 -4.24 27.82 3.15
CA TYR A 120 -5.62 28.27 3.41
C TYR A 120 -6.40 27.23 4.23
N PHE A 121 -6.22 25.94 3.93
CA PHE A 121 -6.85 24.83 4.66
C PHE A 121 -6.40 24.76 6.12
N LEU A 122 -5.11 24.92 6.41
CA LEU A 122 -4.63 24.95 7.80
C LEU A 122 -5.11 26.19 8.57
N GLN A 123 -5.38 27.29 7.87
CA GLN A 123 -5.89 28.52 8.49
C GLN A 123 -7.39 28.48 8.78
N THR A 124 -8.19 27.90 7.88
CA THR A 124 -9.65 28.03 7.88
C THR A 124 -10.39 26.70 8.04
N GLY A 125 -9.71 25.57 7.87
CA GLY A 125 -10.32 24.23 7.80
C GLY A 125 -11.01 23.92 6.47
N GLN A 126 -10.98 24.84 5.49
CA GLN A 126 -11.63 24.69 4.19
C GLN A 126 -10.64 25.03 3.06
N ARG A 127 -10.89 24.58 1.84
CA ARG A 127 -10.07 24.98 0.68
C ARG A 127 -10.58 26.29 0.07
N LEU A 128 -9.66 27.03 -0.54
CA LEU A 128 -9.95 28.33 -1.17
C LEU A 128 -10.95 28.21 -2.34
N ASP A 129 -10.91 27.09 -3.07
CA ASP A 129 -11.74 26.81 -4.23
C ASP A 129 -13.12 26.23 -3.90
N GLY A 130 -13.45 26.10 -2.61
CA GLY A 130 -14.74 25.60 -2.13
C GLY A 130 -14.95 24.09 -2.26
N TYR A 131 -13.98 23.35 -2.79
CA TYR A 131 -14.03 21.89 -2.90
C TYR A 131 -13.52 21.21 -1.62
N PRO A 132 -13.89 19.94 -1.37
CA PRO A 132 -13.35 19.18 -0.25
C PRO A 132 -11.86 18.81 -0.49
N VAL A 133 -11.20 18.34 0.57
CA VAL A 133 -9.90 17.67 0.47
C VAL A 133 -10.06 16.22 0.03
N TRP A 134 -8.98 15.59 -0.43
CA TRP A 134 -9.00 14.17 -0.86
C TRP A 134 -9.06 13.21 0.32
N SER A 135 -9.92 12.19 0.25
CA SER A 135 -9.92 11.04 1.16
C SER A 135 -9.20 9.84 0.56
N ARG A 136 -8.99 8.80 1.38
CA ARG A 136 -8.43 7.53 0.92
C ARG A 136 -9.39 6.84 -0.07
N GLU A 137 -10.69 6.89 0.19
CA GLU A 137 -11.73 6.31 -0.64
C GLU A 137 -11.78 6.99 -2.01
N ASP A 138 -11.68 8.32 -2.03
CA ASP A 138 -11.61 9.09 -3.28
C ASP A 138 -10.39 8.69 -4.12
N ASP A 139 -9.24 8.48 -3.48
CA ASP A 139 -8.04 7.99 -4.15
C ASP A 139 -8.21 6.55 -4.68
N LEU A 140 -8.93 5.67 -3.97
CA LEU A 140 -9.23 4.32 -4.48
C LEU A 140 -10.20 4.36 -5.66
N GLU A 141 -11.17 5.27 -5.64
CA GLU A 141 -12.08 5.50 -6.75
C GLU A 141 -11.36 6.06 -7.97
N LEU A 142 -10.41 6.98 -7.77
CA LEU A 142 -9.64 7.60 -8.84
C LEU A 142 -8.81 6.60 -9.66
N GLN A 143 -8.43 5.46 -9.06
CA GLN A 143 -7.68 4.39 -9.75
C GLN A 143 -8.55 3.47 -10.61
N LYS A 144 -9.88 3.55 -10.48
CA LYS A 144 -10.78 2.74 -11.29
C LYS A 144 -10.84 3.33 -12.68
N ASP A 145 -10.63 2.52 -13.70
CA ASP A 145 -10.91 2.91 -15.09
C ASP A 145 -12.41 2.83 -15.39
N ASP A 146 -13.19 3.61 -14.66
CA ASP A 146 -14.65 3.70 -14.77
C ASP A 146 -15.05 5.17 -14.98
N GLU A 147 -15.71 5.43 -16.11
CA GLU A 147 -16.14 6.78 -16.51
C GLU A 147 -17.21 7.36 -15.57
N CYS A 148 -18.12 6.53 -15.05
CA CYS A 148 -19.14 6.97 -14.09
C CYS A 148 -18.49 7.40 -12.77
N VAL A 149 -17.49 6.65 -12.30
CA VAL A 149 -16.70 7.02 -11.11
C VAL A 149 -15.93 8.31 -11.36
N ARG A 150 -15.28 8.45 -12.52
CA ARG A 150 -14.56 9.68 -12.91
C ARG A 150 -15.48 10.90 -12.93
N ASN A 151 -16.67 10.78 -13.49
CA ASN A 151 -17.66 11.87 -13.55
C ASN A 151 -18.15 12.25 -12.15
N LYS A 152 -18.31 11.31 -11.22
CA LYS A 152 -18.63 11.61 -9.82
C LYS A 152 -17.51 12.38 -9.12
N LEU A 153 -16.26 12.00 -9.34
CA LEU A 153 -15.11 12.72 -8.78
C LEU A 153 -14.99 14.13 -9.37
N ILE A 154 -15.22 14.29 -10.68
CA ILE A 154 -15.25 15.61 -11.33
C ILE A 154 -16.38 16.48 -10.76
N ALA A 155 -17.56 15.92 -10.50
CA ALA A 155 -18.65 16.66 -9.85
C ALA A 155 -18.30 17.08 -8.41
N LYS A 156 -17.57 16.24 -7.67
CA LYS A 156 -17.19 16.49 -6.27
C LYS A 156 -16.02 17.45 -6.12
N TYR A 157 -15.03 17.40 -7.01
CA TYR A 157 -13.77 18.13 -6.88
C TYR A 157 -13.51 19.15 -7.97
N GLY A 158 -14.24 19.09 -9.09
CA GLY A 158 -13.93 19.85 -10.30
C GLY A 158 -12.86 19.17 -11.15
N ALA A 159 -12.96 19.34 -12.47
CA ALA A 159 -12.08 18.66 -13.43
C ALA A 159 -10.59 18.99 -13.24
N GLU A 160 -10.27 20.25 -12.92
CA GLU A 160 -8.88 20.69 -12.69
C GLU A 160 -8.25 19.97 -11.49
N ASN A 161 -8.98 19.86 -10.38
CA ASN A 161 -8.49 19.20 -9.17
C ASN A 161 -8.30 17.70 -9.36
N VAL A 162 -9.19 17.05 -10.14
CA VAL A 162 -9.03 15.64 -10.52
C VAL A 162 -7.76 15.45 -11.34
N ALA A 163 -7.52 16.31 -12.35
CA ALA A 163 -6.31 16.26 -13.15
C ALA A 163 -5.04 16.46 -12.30
N LYS A 164 -5.02 17.46 -11.41
CA LYS A 164 -3.90 17.67 -10.46
C LYS A 164 -3.65 16.45 -9.58
N ARG A 165 -4.71 15.79 -9.10
CA ARG A 165 -4.59 14.61 -8.24
C ARG A 165 -3.99 13.40 -8.96
N ILE A 166 -4.39 13.18 -10.21
CA ILE A 166 -3.84 12.09 -11.03
C ILE A 166 -2.32 12.25 -11.13
N VAL A 167 -1.86 13.43 -11.56
CA VAL A 167 -0.43 13.73 -11.67
C VAL A 167 0.29 13.56 -10.32
N PHE A 168 -0.30 14.04 -9.24
CA PHE A 168 0.28 13.91 -7.89
C PHE A 168 0.44 12.46 -7.42
N ARG A 169 -0.35 11.52 -7.95
CA ARG A 169 -0.32 10.11 -7.54
C ARG A 169 0.53 9.22 -8.45
N GLU A 170 0.88 9.71 -9.64
CA GLU A 170 1.78 9.03 -10.57
C GLU A 170 3.28 9.20 -10.19
N THR A 171 3.61 10.17 -9.33
CA THR A 171 4.99 10.53 -8.94
C THR A 171 5.58 9.73 -7.77
#